data_AF-A0A1H2E5N5-F1
#
_entry.id   AF-A0A1H2E5N5-F1
#
_cell.length_a   1.000
_cell.length_b   1.000
_cell.length_c   1.000
_cell.angle_alpha   90.00
_cell.angle_beta   90.00
_cell.angle_gamma   90.00
#
_symmetry.space_group_name_H-M   'P 1'
#
loop_
_entity.id
_entity.type
_entity.pdbx_description
1 polymer ?
#
loop_
_entity_poly.entity_id
_entity_poly.type
_entity_poly.pdbx_seq_one_letter_code
_entity_poly.pdbx_strand_id
1 'polypeptide(L)'
;MRRIFLLGILLLPLPLLAREANLIRNPGFESGSAPSGPADYELTGAAAWGKTGNDLETGTRGIFFPGNARDGGSVAQTVHGLVPAKGKWLTFSFRGLAEEGFVLGSEALEMRIEFFAKDGTESRDGAVKAIYREIVADRRDFAANGNHGKGGAAVWRTYAFEEMIPFAEVDTVRLSVAYRDGAASSSGRNAAFQIDHFSLVQRPESRTGRVDPAVVQDKAKAGLPSASPADPATLTPLGGRWYYRAEAGEKIALPLTVTAENADRLLYQSDRLVAPFAGAMESSLRVGWKDRAGNTATEERPVPDNVTITFKGDGFLTLHSKNLPNHPTAQFPEISGNWRGNPSSIQEQDETFRLPLDPKPDPQAKAMTANDGNMALPMGPTGVAVNGVVFFNPFDAGMTDATSFMDRCCGHPNQDNQYHYHKYPICVNTAFVDKGDGHSEVIGFAFDGLPVYGPYEAAGVMAKDLSDNPLNDFNAHYDEARGWHYHVTPGKFPYLLGGYFAKVEKSNVMSGPPGGGGGQGRGREPGAGGGGPPSFGPGGMGPGPGPGPGPGPNGERPPPPPPW
;
A
#
# COMPACT_ATOMS: atom_id res chain seq x y z
N MET A 1 -49.27 41.83 -22.63
CA MET A 1 -48.93 40.40 -22.48
C MET A 1 -47.41 40.27 -22.31
N ARG A 2 -46.91 40.04 -21.09
CA ARG A 2 -45.49 39.75 -20.83
C ARG A 2 -45.28 38.26 -21.03
N ARG A 3 -44.41 37.87 -21.96
CA ARG A 3 -43.98 36.46 -22.13
C ARG A 3 -42.80 36.20 -21.20
N ILE A 4 -43.04 35.35 -20.21
CA ILE A 4 -42.01 34.81 -19.31
C ILE A 4 -41.32 33.68 -20.08
N PHE A 5 -40.01 33.79 -20.30
CA PHE A 5 -39.19 32.68 -20.76
C PHE A 5 -38.80 31.85 -19.54
N LEU A 6 -39.39 30.65 -19.40
CA LEU A 6 -38.88 29.63 -18.49
C LEU A 6 -37.60 29.06 -19.12
N LEU A 7 -36.47 29.30 -18.47
CA LEU A 7 -35.21 28.62 -18.78
C LEU A 7 -35.28 27.23 -18.13
N GLY A 8 -35.60 26.21 -18.93
CA GLY A 8 -35.53 24.81 -18.50
C GLY A 8 -34.07 24.42 -18.31
N ILE A 9 -33.64 24.24 -17.05
CA ILE A 9 -32.36 23.63 -16.72
C ILE A 9 -32.48 22.13 -17.09
N LEU A 10 -31.92 21.77 -18.24
CA LEU A 10 -31.75 20.38 -18.64
C LEU A 10 -30.56 19.82 -17.83
N LEU A 11 -30.84 19.21 -16.68
CA LEU A 11 -29.89 18.36 -15.97
C LEU A 11 -29.63 17.13 -16.85
N LEU A 12 -28.56 17.20 -17.65
CA LEU A 12 -27.99 16.02 -18.29
C LEU A 12 -27.43 15.14 -17.16
N PRO A 13 -27.88 13.88 -17.01
CA PRO A 13 -27.25 12.97 -16.08
C PRO A 13 -25.82 12.75 -16.58
N LEU A 14 -24.84 13.11 -15.75
CA LEU A 14 -23.47 12.65 -15.93
C LEU A 14 -23.51 11.12 -16.04
N PRO A 15 -22.91 10.51 -17.07
CA PRO A 15 -22.82 9.06 -17.12
C PRO A 15 -22.03 8.62 -15.89
N LEU A 16 -22.65 7.85 -14.99
CA LEU A 16 -21.92 7.05 -14.03
C LEU A 16 -21.00 6.15 -14.88
N LEU A 17 -19.69 6.42 -14.89
CA LEU A 17 -18.72 5.42 -15.31
C LEU A 17 -18.93 4.22 -14.39
N ALA A 18 -19.40 3.11 -14.96
CA ALA A 18 -19.63 1.90 -14.21
C ALA A 18 -18.30 1.45 -13.60
N ARG A 19 -18.22 1.46 -12.27
CA ARG A 19 -17.05 1.01 -11.50
C ARG A 19 -16.66 -0.41 -11.89
N GLU A 20 -15.36 -0.65 -11.99
CA GLU A 20 -14.81 -1.96 -12.39
C GLU A 20 -14.94 -2.96 -11.23
N ALA A 21 -15.88 -3.91 -11.36
CA ALA A 21 -16.11 -4.92 -10.34
C ALA A 21 -15.04 -6.04 -10.39
N ASN A 22 -14.65 -6.55 -9.22
CA ASN A 22 -13.88 -7.78 -9.14
C ASN A 22 -14.75 -8.95 -9.63
N LEU A 23 -14.26 -9.67 -10.63
CA LEU A 23 -14.99 -10.77 -11.27
C LEU A 23 -14.82 -12.12 -10.55
N ILE A 24 -13.94 -12.18 -9.54
CA ILE A 24 -13.70 -13.37 -8.72
C ILE A 24 -14.86 -13.61 -7.75
N ARG A 25 -15.29 -14.86 -7.64
CA ARG A 25 -16.20 -15.33 -6.58
C ARG A 25 -15.40 -15.83 -5.39
N ASN A 26 -15.93 -15.61 -4.18
CA ASN A 26 -15.26 -15.99 -2.93
C ASN A 26 -13.80 -15.50 -2.86
N PRO A 27 -13.49 -14.22 -3.16
CA PRO A 27 -12.12 -13.74 -3.35
C PRO A 27 -11.21 -13.96 -2.15
N GLY A 28 -11.76 -13.90 -0.94
CA GLY A 28 -11.05 -14.14 0.33
C GLY A 28 -11.00 -15.60 0.78
N PHE A 29 -11.47 -16.56 -0.02
CA PHE A 29 -11.51 -18.00 0.36
C PHE A 29 -12.28 -18.31 1.66
N GLU A 30 -13.19 -17.44 2.08
CA GLU A 30 -13.87 -17.55 3.37
C GLU A 30 -14.94 -18.64 3.39
N SER A 31 -15.55 -18.90 2.24
CA SER A 31 -16.58 -19.95 2.08
C SER A 31 -15.97 -21.28 1.65
N GLY A 32 -16.45 -22.39 2.23
CA GLY A 32 -16.04 -23.76 1.89
C GLY A 32 -17.09 -24.56 1.14
N SER A 33 -16.64 -25.57 0.40
CA SER A 33 -17.49 -26.58 -0.26
C SER A 33 -16.98 -28.00 0.02
N ALA A 34 -17.90 -28.97 -0.03
CA ALA A 34 -17.55 -30.38 0.14
C ALA A 34 -16.74 -30.90 -1.08
N PRO A 35 -15.75 -31.79 -0.89
CA PRO A 35 -15.42 -32.46 0.37
C PRO A 35 -14.27 -31.85 1.20
N SER A 36 -13.60 -30.75 0.82
CA SER A 36 -12.61 -30.05 1.68
C SER A 36 -11.89 -28.85 1.02
N GLY A 37 -12.57 -28.07 0.18
CA GLY A 37 -11.96 -26.93 -0.53
C GLY A 37 -12.70 -25.61 -0.30
N PRO A 38 -12.11 -24.47 -0.70
CA PRO A 38 -12.86 -23.23 -0.80
C PRO A 38 -13.90 -23.34 -1.91
N ALA A 39 -15.10 -22.82 -1.67
CA ALA A 39 -16.14 -22.76 -2.69
C ALA A 39 -15.65 -21.99 -3.92
N ASP A 40 -16.06 -22.41 -5.12
CA ASP A 40 -15.70 -21.83 -6.42
C ASP A 40 -14.23 -21.99 -6.85
N TYR A 41 -13.43 -22.81 -6.16
CA TYR A 41 -12.03 -23.07 -6.52
C TYR A 41 -11.74 -24.55 -6.75
N GLU A 42 -10.84 -24.81 -7.69
CA GLU A 42 -10.22 -26.11 -7.92
C GLU A 42 -8.84 -26.15 -7.25
N LEU A 43 -8.61 -27.15 -6.39
CA LEU A 43 -7.31 -27.43 -5.79
C LEU A 43 -6.73 -28.72 -6.34
N THR A 44 -5.44 -28.73 -6.65
CA THR A 44 -4.72 -29.93 -7.08
C THR A 44 -3.42 -30.14 -6.31
N GLY A 45 -2.92 -31.38 -6.33
CA GLY A 45 -1.66 -31.75 -5.68
C GLY A 45 -1.70 -31.53 -4.17
N ALA A 46 -0.62 -30.96 -3.64
CA ALA A 46 -0.45 -30.71 -2.21
C ALA A 46 -1.07 -29.38 -1.72
N ALA A 47 -1.82 -28.67 -2.57
CA ALA A 47 -2.50 -27.44 -2.16
C ALA A 47 -3.54 -27.72 -1.07
N ALA A 48 -3.52 -26.93 0.01
CA ALA A 48 -4.43 -27.08 1.14
C ALA A 48 -5.14 -25.77 1.48
N TRP A 49 -6.38 -25.82 1.96
CA TRP A 49 -7.15 -24.65 2.38
C TRP A 49 -7.19 -24.51 3.92
N GLY A 50 -6.93 -23.32 4.45
CA GLY A 50 -6.84 -23.08 5.88
C GLY A 50 -6.72 -21.61 6.27
N LYS A 51 -6.40 -21.33 7.54
CA LYS A 51 -6.18 -19.96 8.05
C LYS A 51 -4.74 -19.50 7.74
N THR A 52 -4.59 -18.43 6.95
CA THR A 52 -3.32 -17.78 6.59
C THR A 52 -2.76 -16.92 7.74
N GLY A 53 -1.52 -16.46 7.61
CA GLY A 53 -0.81 -15.73 8.66
C GLY A 53 -0.13 -16.64 9.67
N ASN A 54 0.75 -16.05 10.49
CA ASN A 54 1.39 -16.74 11.63
C ASN A 54 0.55 -16.57 12.91
N ASP A 55 0.99 -17.16 14.02
CA ASP A 55 0.25 -17.14 15.31
C ASP A 55 0.19 -15.74 15.97
N LEU A 56 1.04 -14.81 15.54
CA LEU A 56 1.04 -13.41 16.00
C LEU A 56 0.26 -12.50 15.03
N GLU A 57 -0.25 -13.03 13.92
CA GLU A 57 -1.01 -12.30 12.93
C GLU A 57 -2.46 -12.79 12.87
N THR A 58 -3.38 -11.84 12.88
CA THR A 58 -4.77 -12.14 12.57
C THR A 58 -4.91 -12.26 11.03
N GLY A 59 -4.98 -13.50 10.53
CA GLY A 59 -5.10 -13.81 9.09
C GLY A 59 -6.49 -14.26 8.63
N THR A 60 -6.65 -14.34 7.31
CA THR A 60 -7.88 -14.73 6.58
C THR A 60 -7.92 -16.24 6.33
N ARG A 61 -8.96 -16.74 5.66
CA ARG A 61 -8.85 -18.05 5.00
C ARG A 61 -8.06 -17.91 3.68
N GLY A 62 -7.42 -19.00 3.26
CA GLY A 62 -6.60 -18.99 2.05
C GLY A 62 -5.97 -20.35 1.75
N ILE A 63 -5.07 -20.38 0.77
CA ILE A 63 -4.42 -21.58 0.26
C ILE A 63 -2.98 -21.67 0.76
N PHE A 64 -2.53 -22.90 1.01
CA PHE A 64 -1.19 -23.26 1.39
C PHE A 64 -0.57 -24.14 0.31
N PHE A 65 0.64 -23.77 -0.10
CA PHE A 65 1.55 -24.56 -0.91
C PHE A 65 2.71 -25.02 -0.02
N PRO A 66 2.69 -26.28 0.48
CA PRO A 66 3.78 -26.83 1.28
C PRO A 66 5.11 -26.86 0.51
N GLY A 67 6.12 -26.13 0.98
CA GLY A 67 7.41 -26.04 0.29
C GLY A 67 8.21 -27.34 0.24
N ASN A 68 7.80 -28.38 0.97
CA ASN A 68 8.43 -29.71 0.93
C ASN A 68 7.78 -30.67 -0.07
N ALA A 69 6.69 -30.29 -0.72
CA ALA A 69 6.01 -31.14 -1.69
C ALA A 69 6.65 -31.03 -3.08
N ARG A 70 7.26 -32.13 -3.55
CA ARG A 70 8.00 -32.15 -4.82
C ARG A 70 7.11 -31.99 -6.04
N ASP A 71 5.99 -32.72 -6.08
CA ASP A 71 5.03 -32.63 -7.20
C ASP A 71 4.23 -31.32 -7.18
N GLY A 72 4.32 -30.57 -6.08
CA GLY A 72 3.69 -29.28 -5.91
C GLY A 72 2.17 -29.32 -5.85
N GLY A 73 1.52 -28.32 -6.41
CA GLY A 73 0.07 -28.17 -6.39
C GLY A 73 -0.40 -26.85 -7.00
N SER A 74 -1.71 -26.68 -7.10
CA SER A 74 -2.31 -25.47 -7.67
C SER A 74 -3.62 -25.08 -7.00
N VAL A 75 -3.97 -23.80 -7.13
CA VAL A 75 -5.33 -23.28 -6.95
C VAL A 75 -5.78 -22.60 -8.24
N ALA A 76 -7.02 -22.83 -8.65
CA ALA A 76 -7.60 -22.20 -9.83
C ALA A 76 -9.07 -21.79 -9.64
N GLN A 77 -9.49 -20.74 -10.34
CA GLN A 77 -10.90 -20.38 -10.51
C GLN A 77 -11.17 -20.03 -11.98
N THR A 78 -12.29 -20.53 -12.49
CA THR A 78 -12.79 -20.19 -13.83
C THR A 78 -13.81 -19.07 -13.71
N VAL A 79 -13.60 -18.00 -14.48
CA VAL A 79 -14.46 -16.82 -14.55
C VAL A 79 -15.10 -16.75 -15.93
N HIS A 80 -16.42 -16.78 -15.96
CA HIS A 80 -17.25 -16.74 -17.16
C HIS A 80 -17.81 -15.32 -17.40
N GLY A 81 -18.27 -15.07 -18.63
CA GLY A 81 -19.03 -13.87 -18.96
C GLY A 81 -18.17 -12.62 -19.17
N LEU A 82 -16.91 -12.78 -19.58
CA LEU A 82 -16.09 -11.67 -20.05
C LEU A 82 -16.75 -11.06 -21.29
N VAL A 83 -16.74 -9.74 -21.36
CA VAL A 83 -17.28 -9.01 -22.52
C VAL A 83 -16.16 -8.16 -23.11
N PRO A 84 -15.39 -8.67 -24.09
CA PRO A 84 -14.22 -7.95 -24.64
C PRO A 84 -14.52 -6.52 -25.12
N ALA A 85 -15.77 -6.27 -25.55
CA ALA A 85 -16.24 -4.94 -25.93
C ALA A 85 -16.30 -3.92 -24.77
N LYS A 86 -16.34 -4.37 -23.51
CA LYS A 86 -16.28 -3.50 -22.31
C LYS A 86 -14.86 -3.19 -21.87
N GLY A 87 -13.86 -3.83 -22.48
CA GLY A 87 -12.45 -3.63 -22.18
C GLY A 87 -11.65 -4.89 -22.42
N LYS A 88 -10.46 -4.77 -22.99
CA LYS A 88 -9.63 -5.93 -23.35
C LYS A 88 -8.54 -6.23 -22.34
N TRP A 89 -8.31 -5.39 -21.34
CA TRP A 89 -7.22 -5.58 -20.40
C TRP A 89 -7.72 -6.33 -19.17
N LEU A 90 -7.07 -7.43 -18.82
CA LEU A 90 -7.32 -8.18 -17.60
C LEU A 90 -6.16 -7.97 -16.64
N THR A 91 -6.45 -7.56 -15.41
CA THR A 91 -5.50 -7.60 -14.30
C THR A 91 -5.89 -8.75 -13.38
N PHE A 92 -5.14 -9.85 -13.42
CA PHE A 92 -5.22 -10.90 -12.41
C PHE A 92 -4.23 -10.58 -11.30
N SER A 93 -4.70 -10.58 -10.06
CA SER A 93 -3.83 -10.44 -8.89
C SER A 93 -4.25 -11.35 -7.75
N PHE A 94 -3.29 -11.63 -6.88
CA PHE A 94 -3.53 -12.28 -5.59
C PHE A 94 -2.49 -11.81 -4.59
N ARG A 95 -2.76 -12.01 -3.31
CA ARG A 95 -1.75 -11.83 -2.26
C ARG A 95 -1.03 -13.13 -2.00
N GLY A 96 0.28 -13.10 -2.06
CA GLY A 96 1.13 -14.21 -1.69
C GLY A 96 2.04 -13.86 -0.53
N LEU A 97 2.34 -14.85 0.28
CA LEU A 97 3.32 -14.78 1.35
C LEU A 97 4.22 -15.99 1.26
N ALA A 98 5.48 -15.76 0.94
CA ALA A 98 6.50 -16.79 1.04
C ALA A 98 7.04 -16.79 2.46
N GLU A 99 6.71 -17.81 3.25
CA GLU A 99 7.31 -17.96 4.57
C GLU A 99 8.81 -18.23 4.44
N GLU A 100 9.57 -17.94 5.49
CA GLU A 100 11.03 -17.96 5.46
C GLU A 100 11.61 -19.29 4.98
N GLY A 101 10.98 -20.41 5.38
CA GLY A 101 11.38 -21.76 4.98
C GLY A 101 10.85 -22.24 3.63
N PHE A 102 10.04 -21.46 2.91
CA PHE A 102 9.49 -21.89 1.62
C PHE A 102 10.59 -21.88 0.54
N VAL A 103 11.07 -23.04 0.12
CA VAL A 103 12.15 -23.16 -0.86
C VAL A 103 11.72 -24.05 -2.01
N LEU A 104 11.98 -23.61 -3.24
CA LEU A 104 11.80 -24.40 -4.45
C LEU A 104 13.16 -24.69 -5.08
N GLY A 105 13.31 -25.88 -5.66
CA GLY A 105 14.52 -26.28 -6.38
C GLY A 105 14.65 -25.66 -7.77
N SER A 106 13.62 -24.94 -8.23
CA SER A 106 13.57 -24.26 -9.53
C SER A 106 12.69 -23.00 -9.44
N GLU A 107 12.59 -22.24 -10.53
CA GLU A 107 11.71 -21.06 -10.64
C GLU A 107 10.21 -21.42 -10.82
N ALA A 108 9.79 -22.54 -10.24
CA ALA A 108 8.56 -23.24 -10.54
C ALA A 108 7.29 -22.67 -9.89
N LEU A 109 7.35 -21.51 -9.23
CA LEU A 109 6.17 -20.80 -8.75
C LEU A 109 5.67 -19.83 -9.83
N GLU A 110 4.46 -20.04 -10.31
CA GLU A 110 3.88 -19.28 -11.41
C GLU A 110 2.43 -18.90 -11.17
N MET A 111 2.00 -17.80 -11.80
CA MET A 111 0.61 -17.43 -11.97
C MET A 111 0.25 -17.41 -13.45
N ARG A 112 -0.98 -17.78 -13.79
CA ARG A 112 -1.42 -18.05 -15.16
C ARG A 112 -2.82 -17.52 -15.42
N ILE A 113 -3.04 -17.01 -16.63
CA ILE A 113 -4.34 -16.70 -17.20
C ILE A 113 -4.50 -17.55 -18.45
N GLU A 114 -5.48 -18.46 -18.46
CA GLU A 114 -5.84 -19.27 -19.62
C GLU A 114 -7.12 -18.71 -20.23
N PHE A 115 -7.16 -18.54 -21.54
CA PHE A 115 -8.27 -17.93 -22.26
C PHE A 115 -9.09 -18.97 -23.00
N PHE A 116 -10.41 -18.86 -22.92
CA PHE A 116 -11.36 -19.77 -23.54
C PHE A 116 -12.50 -19.04 -24.24
N ALA A 117 -13.09 -19.71 -25.22
CA ALA A 117 -14.31 -19.32 -25.91
C ALA A 117 -15.40 -20.37 -25.69
N LYS A 118 -16.64 -20.03 -26.09
CA LYS A 118 -17.83 -20.89 -25.98
C LYS A 118 -18.02 -21.36 -24.53
N ASP A 119 -18.07 -20.39 -23.63
CA ASP A 119 -18.32 -20.60 -22.20
C ASP A 119 -17.33 -21.58 -21.55
N GLY A 120 -16.05 -21.44 -21.88
CA GLY A 120 -14.97 -22.24 -21.28
C GLY A 120 -14.66 -23.56 -21.98
N THR A 121 -15.42 -23.95 -23.01
CA THR A 121 -15.27 -25.28 -23.64
C THR A 121 -14.17 -25.35 -24.70
N GLU A 122 -13.77 -24.21 -25.28
CA GLU A 122 -12.71 -24.15 -26.29
C GLU A 122 -11.53 -23.31 -25.81
N SER A 123 -10.41 -23.95 -25.52
CA SER A 123 -9.15 -23.26 -25.21
C SER A 123 -8.67 -22.44 -26.41
N ARG A 124 -8.15 -21.24 -26.13
CA ARG A 124 -7.63 -20.32 -27.15
C ARG A 124 -6.16 -20.01 -26.96
N ASP A 125 -5.76 -19.67 -25.73
CA ASP A 125 -4.38 -19.30 -25.41
C ASP A 125 -4.15 -19.34 -23.89
N GLY A 126 -2.92 -19.06 -23.46
CA GLY A 126 -2.62 -18.81 -22.07
C GLY A 126 -1.32 -18.05 -21.88
N ALA A 127 -1.30 -17.20 -20.85
CA ALA A 127 -0.14 -16.42 -20.45
C ALA A 127 0.32 -16.88 -19.06
N VAL A 128 1.64 -16.85 -18.83
CA VAL A 128 2.26 -17.33 -17.58
C VAL A 128 3.29 -16.31 -17.11
N LYS A 129 3.29 -16.08 -15.80
CA LYS A 129 4.31 -15.29 -15.13
C LYS A 129 4.96 -16.12 -14.02
N ALA A 130 6.26 -16.39 -14.16
CA ALA A 130 7.06 -16.93 -13.07
C ALA A 130 7.27 -15.84 -12.01
N ILE A 131 7.04 -16.18 -10.74
CA ILE A 131 7.05 -15.24 -9.62
C ILE A 131 8.02 -15.64 -8.51
N TYR A 132 8.72 -16.78 -8.64
CA TYR A 132 9.68 -17.21 -7.62
C TYR A 132 10.88 -16.25 -7.48
N ARG A 133 11.37 -15.68 -8.59
CA ARG A 133 12.41 -14.62 -8.58
C ARG A 133 12.07 -13.42 -7.71
N GLU A 134 10.78 -13.06 -7.64
CA GLU A 134 10.31 -11.95 -6.81
C GLU A 134 10.54 -12.27 -5.32
N ILE A 135 10.32 -13.53 -4.90
CA ILE A 135 10.59 -14.00 -3.54
C ILE A 135 12.10 -14.00 -3.25
N VAL A 136 12.92 -14.42 -4.21
CA VAL A 136 14.39 -14.43 -4.05
C VAL A 136 14.94 -13.01 -3.87
N ALA A 137 14.42 -12.04 -4.64
CA ALA A 137 14.77 -10.63 -4.48
C ALA A 137 14.33 -10.11 -3.11
N ASP A 138 13.08 -10.34 -2.71
CA ASP A 138 12.56 -9.90 -1.40
C ASP A 138 13.39 -10.47 -0.24
N ARG A 139 13.85 -11.73 -0.35
CA ARG A 139 14.74 -12.33 0.64
C ARG A 139 16.08 -11.65 0.75
N ARG A 140 16.69 -11.27 -0.37
CA ARG A 140 17.95 -10.53 -0.39
C ARG A 140 17.75 -9.13 0.21
N ASP A 141 16.68 -8.46 -0.17
CA ASP A 141 16.45 -7.05 0.09
C ASP A 141 15.93 -6.78 1.50
N PHE A 142 15.18 -7.73 2.05
CA PHE A 142 14.48 -7.60 3.33
C PHE A 142 14.98 -8.58 4.40
N ALA A 143 16.09 -9.28 4.18
CA ALA A 143 16.69 -10.19 5.18
C ALA A 143 16.89 -9.53 6.55
N ALA A 144 17.27 -8.24 6.56
CA ALA A 144 17.50 -7.48 7.79
C ALA A 144 16.22 -6.98 8.48
N ASN A 145 15.06 -7.08 7.82
CA ASN A 145 13.79 -6.63 8.38
C ASN A 145 13.20 -7.65 9.36
N GLY A 146 12.06 -7.32 9.96
CA GLY A 146 11.30 -8.22 10.84
C GLY A 146 11.68 -8.06 12.30
N ASN A 147 11.09 -8.88 13.16
CA ASN A 147 11.25 -8.75 14.60
C ASN A 147 12.67 -9.18 15.03
N HIS A 148 13.54 -8.19 15.27
CA HIS A 148 14.98 -8.38 15.50
C HIS A 148 15.69 -9.15 14.36
N GLY A 149 15.37 -8.81 13.11
CA GLY A 149 15.96 -9.44 11.92
C GLY A 149 15.43 -10.84 11.62
N LYS A 150 14.34 -11.28 12.28
CA LYS A 150 13.67 -12.57 12.03
C LYS A 150 12.37 -12.37 11.26
N GLY A 151 12.15 -13.19 10.23
CA GLY A 151 10.93 -13.14 9.42
C GLY A 151 10.82 -11.92 8.50
N GLY A 152 11.86 -11.10 8.36
CA GLY A 152 11.85 -9.89 7.52
C GLY A 152 11.58 -10.11 6.05
N ALA A 153 11.93 -11.29 5.56
CA ALA A 153 11.69 -11.73 4.20
C ALA A 153 10.34 -12.44 4.00
N ALA A 154 9.60 -12.73 5.07
CA ALA A 154 8.28 -13.35 5.01
C ALA A 154 7.22 -12.24 4.89
N VAL A 155 7.11 -11.70 3.68
CA VAL A 155 6.34 -10.50 3.35
C VAL A 155 5.08 -10.85 2.56
N TRP A 156 3.96 -10.22 2.93
CA TRP A 156 2.77 -10.23 2.08
C TRP A 156 3.05 -9.36 0.86
N ARG A 157 2.79 -9.90 -0.33
CA ARG A 157 2.98 -9.20 -1.59
C ARG A 157 1.78 -9.40 -2.48
N THR A 158 1.35 -8.36 -3.16
CA THR A 158 0.40 -8.49 -4.26
C THR A 158 1.15 -8.89 -5.51
N TYR A 159 0.95 -10.12 -5.97
CA TYR A 159 1.40 -10.57 -7.27
C TYR A 159 0.34 -10.20 -8.29
N ALA A 160 0.73 -9.41 -9.29
CA ALA A 160 -0.16 -8.98 -10.36
C ALA A 160 0.41 -9.38 -11.72
N PHE A 161 -0.52 -9.72 -12.61
CA PHE A 161 -0.28 -10.07 -13.99
C PHE A 161 -1.35 -9.43 -14.86
N GLU A 162 -0.93 -8.51 -15.72
CA GLU A 162 -1.83 -7.82 -16.64
C GLU A 162 -1.63 -8.36 -18.05
N GLU A 163 -2.72 -8.87 -18.64
CA GLU A 163 -2.72 -9.41 -19.99
C GLU A 163 -3.94 -8.95 -20.77
N MET A 164 -3.76 -8.81 -22.08
CA MET A 164 -4.85 -8.45 -22.97
C MET A 164 -5.59 -9.71 -23.40
N ILE A 165 -6.91 -9.60 -23.52
CA ILE A 165 -7.75 -10.61 -24.15
C ILE A 165 -7.29 -10.75 -25.62
N PRO A 166 -6.74 -11.92 -26.03
CA PRO A 166 -6.06 -12.05 -27.31
C PRO A 166 -7.02 -12.15 -28.51
N PHE A 167 -8.28 -12.58 -28.28
CA PHE A 167 -9.26 -12.80 -29.34
C PHE A 167 -10.66 -12.31 -28.92
N ALA A 168 -11.45 -11.85 -29.88
CA ALA A 168 -12.78 -11.28 -29.62
C ALA A 168 -13.79 -12.33 -29.12
N GLU A 169 -13.54 -13.60 -29.43
CA GLU A 169 -14.37 -14.75 -29.06
C GLU A 169 -14.13 -15.23 -27.63
N VAL A 170 -13.13 -14.68 -26.93
CA VAL A 170 -12.86 -15.04 -25.54
C VAL A 170 -13.96 -14.50 -24.64
N ASP A 171 -14.63 -15.41 -23.96
CA ASP A 171 -15.74 -15.12 -23.04
C ASP A 171 -15.46 -15.65 -21.62
N THR A 172 -14.40 -16.43 -21.45
CA THR A 172 -14.09 -17.15 -20.21
C THR A 172 -12.58 -17.19 -19.98
N VAL A 173 -12.16 -17.06 -18.73
CA VAL A 173 -10.76 -17.27 -18.33
C VAL A 173 -10.64 -18.23 -17.17
N ARG A 174 -9.57 -19.00 -17.13
CA ARG A 174 -9.14 -19.76 -15.94
C ARG A 174 -7.89 -19.13 -15.37
N LEU A 175 -7.98 -18.74 -14.11
CA LEU A 175 -6.90 -18.10 -13.37
C LEU A 175 -6.31 -19.13 -12.43
N SER A 176 -4.99 -19.28 -12.43
CA SER A 176 -4.35 -20.21 -11.51
C SER A 176 -3.03 -19.70 -10.96
N VAL A 177 -2.71 -20.18 -9.76
CA VAL A 177 -1.37 -20.11 -9.18
C VAL A 177 -0.92 -21.55 -8.94
N ALA A 178 0.29 -21.89 -9.33
CA ALA A 178 0.82 -23.23 -9.22
C ALA A 178 2.30 -23.21 -8.81
N TYR A 179 2.71 -24.28 -8.14
CA TYR A 179 4.12 -24.52 -7.82
C TYR A 179 4.47 -25.99 -8.07
N ARG A 180 5.76 -26.25 -8.27
CA ARG A 180 6.38 -27.59 -8.27
C ARG A 180 7.80 -27.50 -7.70
N ASP A 181 8.47 -28.64 -7.60
CA ASP A 181 9.86 -28.74 -7.14
C ASP A 181 10.08 -28.24 -5.70
N GLY A 182 9.13 -28.51 -4.79
CA GLY A 182 9.30 -28.19 -3.37
C GLY A 182 10.59 -28.80 -2.80
N ALA A 183 11.43 -27.94 -2.24
CA ALA A 183 12.77 -28.28 -1.72
C ALA A 183 12.97 -27.88 -0.25
N ALA A 184 11.92 -27.43 0.45
CA ALA A 184 12.01 -27.12 1.87
C ALA A 184 12.36 -28.38 2.68
N SER A 185 13.26 -28.23 3.66
CA SER A 185 13.71 -29.31 4.53
C SER A 185 12.71 -29.70 5.62
N SER A 186 11.65 -28.90 5.81
CA SER A 186 10.61 -29.11 6.81
C SER A 186 9.22 -28.97 6.21
N SER A 187 8.25 -29.67 6.81
CA SER A 187 6.82 -29.50 6.55
C SER A 187 6.20 -28.53 7.57
N GLY A 188 5.29 -27.68 7.14
CA GLY A 188 4.51 -26.82 8.04
C GLY A 188 4.34 -25.40 7.51
N ARG A 189 3.62 -24.55 8.27
CA ARG A 189 3.30 -23.18 7.82
C ARG A 189 4.54 -22.34 7.54
N ASN A 190 5.56 -22.42 8.38
CA ASN A 190 6.81 -21.64 8.22
C ASN A 190 7.61 -22.04 6.97
N ALA A 191 7.23 -23.12 6.28
CA ALA A 191 7.82 -23.58 5.03
C ALA A 191 6.81 -23.58 3.88
N ALA A 192 5.74 -22.80 3.96
CA ALA A 192 4.69 -22.75 2.95
C ALA A 192 4.68 -21.41 2.20
N PHE A 193 4.22 -21.44 0.95
CA PHE A 193 3.71 -20.26 0.27
C PHE A 193 2.21 -20.15 0.53
N GLN A 194 1.79 -19.05 1.11
CA GLN A 194 0.39 -18.81 1.47
C GLN A 194 -0.23 -17.84 0.48
N ILE A 195 -1.50 -18.06 0.15
CA ILE A 195 -2.22 -17.27 -0.83
C ILE A 195 -3.56 -16.85 -0.26
N ASP A 196 -3.91 -15.58 -0.36
CA ASP A 196 -5.26 -15.08 -0.13
C ASP A 196 -5.67 -14.02 -1.17
N HIS A 197 -6.95 -13.64 -1.16
CA HIS A 197 -7.49 -12.52 -1.95
C HIS A 197 -7.20 -12.58 -3.46
N PHE A 198 -7.84 -13.50 -4.17
CA PHE A 198 -7.85 -13.47 -5.65
C PHE A 198 -8.67 -12.27 -6.16
N SER A 199 -8.17 -11.63 -7.21
CA SER A 199 -8.87 -10.54 -7.89
C SER A 199 -8.65 -10.60 -9.39
N LEU A 200 -9.73 -10.40 -10.15
CA LEU A 200 -9.71 -10.23 -11.60
C LEU A 200 -10.51 -8.98 -11.94
N VAL A 201 -9.86 -8.03 -12.60
CA VAL A 201 -10.49 -6.80 -13.07
C VAL A 201 -10.33 -6.71 -14.59
N GLN A 202 -11.43 -6.44 -15.29
CA GLN A 202 -11.46 -6.17 -16.73
C GLN A 202 -11.54 -4.66 -16.97
N ARG A 203 -10.64 -4.12 -17.81
CA ARG A 203 -10.45 -2.68 -18.04
C ARG A 203 -10.44 -2.32 -19.53
N PRO A 204 -10.92 -1.11 -19.89
CA PRO A 204 -10.73 -0.55 -21.23
C PRO A 204 -9.27 -0.31 -21.61
N GLU A 205 -8.43 0.03 -20.62
CA GLU A 205 -7.03 0.44 -20.82
C GLU A 205 -6.08 -0.29 -19.85
N SER A 206 -4.82 -0.40 -20.26
CA SER A 206 -3.75 -1.00 -19.45
C SER A 206 -3.34 -0.06 -18.31
N ARG A 207 -3.15 -0.60 -17.11
CA ARG A 207 -2.55 0.13 -15.99
C ARG A 207 -1.04 0.29 -16.12
N THR A 208 -0.39 -0.56 -16.92
CA THR A 208 1.06 -0.56 -17.12
C THR A 208 1.50 0.27 -18.32
N GLY A 209 0.57 0.98 -18.97
CA GLY A 209 0.84 1.79 -20.17
C GLY A 209 1.06 0.94 -21.44
N ARG A 210 0.78 -0.36 -21.39
CA ARG A 210 0.78 -1.21 -22.59
C ARG A 210 -0.36 -0.80 -23.51
N VAL A 211 -0.11 -0.80 -24.81
CA VAL A 211 -1.08 -0.35 -25.83
C VAL A 211 -1.61 -1.51 -26.64
N ASP A 212 -2.89 -1.47 -27.02
CA ASP A 212 -3.48 -2.45 -27.95
C ASP A 212 -2.83 -2.28 -29.33
N PRO A 213 -2.13 -3.31 -29.88
CA PRO A 213 -1.51 -3.23 -31.20
C PRO A 213 -2.48 -2.83 -32.32
N ALA A 214 -3.77 -3.18 -32.20
CA ALA A 214 -4.80 -2.76 -33.16
C ALA A 214 -5.07 -1.26 -33.08
N VAL A 215 -5.08 -0.69 -31.87
CA VAL A 215 -5.21 0.77 -31.66
C VAL A 215 -3.99 1.51 -32.18
N VAL A 216 -2.79 0.93 -32.10
CA VAL A 216 -1.56 1.50 -32.69
C VAL A 216 -1.66 1.59 -34.22
N GLN A 217 -2.23 0.56 -34.88
CA GLN A 217 -2.40 0.57 -36.34
C GLN A 217 -3.48 1.55 -36.82
N ASP A 218 -4.57 1.72 -36.06
CA ASP A 218 -5.61 2.70 -36.38
C ASP A 218 -5.15 4.13 -36.14
N LYS A 219 -4.37 4.40 -35.06
CA LYS A 219 -3.76 5.71 -34.82
C LYS A 219 -2.71 6.08 -35.87
N ALA A 220 -1.94 5.09 -36.36
CA ALA A 220 -0.99 5.29 -37.46
C ALA A 220 -1.68 5.62 -38.80
N LYS A 221 -2.89 5.10 -39.05
CA LYS A 221 -3.72 5.47 -40.22
C LYS A 221 -4.46 6.80 -40.04
N ALA A 222 -4.76 7.21 -38.82
CA ALA A 222 -5.44 8.47 -38.49
C ALA A 222 -4.49 9.68 -38.34
N GLY A 223 -3.17 9.49 -38.48
CA GLY A 223 -2.19 10.57 -38.31
C GLY A 223 -2.12 11.14 -36.89
N LEU A 224 -2.59 10.39 -35.89
CA LEU A 224 -2.52 10.81 -34.48
C LEU A 224 -1.19 10.35 -33.87
N PRO A 225 -0.50 11.20 -33.09
CA PRO A 225 0.81 10.87 -32.57
C PRO A 225 0.78 9.57 -31.75
N SER A 226 1.79 8.73 -31.96
CA SER A 226 2.32 7.83 -30.93
C SER A 226 2.41 8.57 -29.59
N ALA A 227 2.30 7.87 -28.46
CA ALA A 227 2.62 8.43 -27.15
C ALA A 227 4.13 8.76 -27.11
N SER A 228 4.52 9.82 -27.81
CA SER A 228 5.75 10.54 -27.61
C SER A 228 5.75 11.03 -26.16
N PRO A 229 6.93 11.18 -25.53
CA PRO A 229 7.03 11.91 -24.28
C PRO A 229 6.28 13.23 -24.47
N ALA A 230 5.24 13.46 -23.66
CA ALA A 230 4.46 14.67 -23.75
C ALA A 230 5.46 15.82 -23.62
N ASP A 231 5.59 16.65 -24.65
CA ASP A 231 6.45 17.82 -24.57
C ASP A 231 5.91 18.68 -23.41
N PRO A 232 6.68 18.95 -22.35
CA PRO A 232 6.21 19.77 -21.24
C PRO A 232 5.65 21.13 -21.70
N ALA A 233 6.07 21.65 -22.86
CA ALA A 233 5.53 22.85 -23.47
C ALA A 233 4.04 22.75 -23.88
N THR A 234 3.51 21.53 -24.00
CA THR A 234 2.10 21.25 -24.33
C THR A 234 1.22 21.01 -23.10
N LEU A 235 1.82 20.98 -21.90
CA LEU A 235 1.13 20.73 -20.64
C LEU A 235 0.82 22.04 -19.90
N THR A 236 -0.22 22.01 -19.06
CA THR A 236 -0.52 23.15 -18.17
C THR A 236 0.39 23.08 -16.95
N PRO A 237 1.29 24.06 -16.70
CA PRO A 237 2.11 24.08 -15.50
C PRO A 237 1.23 24.39 -14.27
N LEU A 238 1.36 23.58 -13.23
CA LEU A 238 0.66 23.80 -11.95
C LEU A 238 1.59 24.42 -10.88
N GLY A 239 2.90 24.40 -11.12
CA GLY A 239 3.93 24.95 -10.25
C GLY A 239 5.01 23.91 -9.93
N GLY A 240 6.25 24.38 -9.75
CA GLY A 240 7.40 23.50 -9.51
C GLY A 240 7.58 22.47 -10.62
N ARG A 241 7.52 21.19 -10.25
CA ARG A 241 7.67 20.04 -11.17
C ARG A 241 6.32 19.42 -11.58
N TRP A 242 5.20 20.09 -11.30
CA TRP A 242 3.86 19.58 -11.56
C TRP A 242 3.24 20.17 -12.83
N TYR A 243 2.63 19.29 -13.61
CA TYR A 243 1.96 19.59 -14.87
C TYR A 243 0.61 18.88 -14.92
N TYR A 244 -0.30 19.43 -15.70
CA TYR A 244 -1.59 18.82 -15.98
C TYR A 244 -1.83 18.68 -17.48
N ARG A 245 -2.25 17.49 -17.89
CA ARG A 245 -2.64 17.19 -19.27
C ARG A 245 -4.11 17.57 -19.47
N ALA A 246 -4.34 18.66 -20.19
CA ALA A 246 -5.68 19.06 -20.62
C ALA A 246 -6.14 18.21 -21.81
N GLU A 247 -7.44 17.93 -21.88
CA GLU A 247 -8.07 17.38 -23.08
C GLU A 247 -8.20 18.45 -24.18
N ALA A 248 -8.47 18.01 -25.41
CA ALA A 248 -8.60 18.91 -26.54
C ALA A 248 -9.73 19.92 -26.30
N GLY A 249 -9.37 21.21 -26.23
CA GLY A 249 -10.31 22.31 -26.01
C GLY A 249 -10.67 22.55 -24.54
N GLU A 250 -10.15 21.75 -23.61
CA GLU A 250 -10.34 21.96 -22.18
C GLU A 250 -9.52 23.16 -21.69
N LYS A 251 -10.14 24.00 -20.86
CA LYS A 251 -9.46 25.11 -20.20
C LYS A 251 -9.30 24.78 -18.72
N ILE A 252 -8.06 24.67 -18.27
CA ILE A 252 -7.73 24.41 -16.87
C ILE A 252 -7.83 25.72 -16.08
N ALA A 253 -8.59 25.69 -14.98
CA ALA A 253 -8.74 26.79 -14.05
C ALA A 253 -8.47 26.32 -12.63
N LEU A 254 -8.05 27.25 -11.77
CA LEU A 254 -7.81 26.99 -10.35
C LEU A 254 -9.04 27.45 -9.52
N PRO A 255 -9.45 26.70 -8.49
CA PRO A 255 -8.82 25.49 -7.99
C PRO A 255 -9.03 24.29 -8.93
N LEU A 256 -7.95 23.56 -9.22
CA LEU A 256 -7.99 22.30 -9.95
C LEU A 256 -8.02 21.17 -8.93
N THR A 257 -9.07 20.35 -8.98
CA THR A 257 -9.19 19.14 -8.16
C THR A 257 -8.87 17.91 -9.00
N VAL A 258 -8.00 17.06 -8.48
CA VAL A 258 -7.62 15.77 -9.05
C VAL A 258 -8.13 14.66 -8.13
N THR A 259 -8.86 13.73 -8.70
CA THR A 259 -9.39 12.51 -8.07
C THR A 259 -8.85 11.29 -8.82
N ALA A 260 -9.27 10.08 -8.45
CA ALA A 260 -8.91 8.87 -9.18
C ALA A 260 -9.28 8.92 -10.68
N GLU A 261 -10.34 9.64 -11.06
CA GLU A 261 -10.86 9.70 -12.43
C GLU A 261 -9.95 10.45 -13.41
N ASN A 262 -9.10 11.35 -12.91
CA ASN A 262 -8.22 12.19 -13.73
C ASN A 262 -6.77 12.21 -13.21
N ALA A 263 -6.41 11.26 -12.34
CA ALA A 263 -5.09 11.15 -11.73
C ALA A 263 -3.98 10.88 -12.75
N ASP A 264 -4.28 10.19 -13.85
CA ASP A 264 -3.38 9.92 -14.97
C ASP A 264 -2.99 11.19 -15.76
N ARG A 265 -3.77 12.26 -15.60
CA ARG A 265 -3.55 13.57 -16.21
C ARG A 265 -2.72 14.50 -15.32
N LEU A 266 -2.57 14.18 -14.03
CA LEU A 266 -1.67 14.88 -13.12
C LEU A 266 -0.26 14.29 -13.22
N LEU A 267 0.66 15.08 -13.75
CA LEU A 267 2.01 14.64 -14.08
C LEU A 267 3.04 15.34 -13.19
N TYR A 268 3.98 14.56 -12.67
CA TYR A 268 5.18 15.01 -12.00
C TYR A 268 6.38 14.80 -12.91
N GLN A 269 7.19 15.83 -13.11
CA GLN A 269 8.46 15.71 -13.81
C GLN A 269 9.48 15.08 -12.85
N SER A 270 9.84 13.82 -13.07
CA SER A 270 11.02 13.15 -12.52
C SER A 270 12.17 13.27 -13.56
N ASP A 271 12.93 12.21 -13.80
CA ASP A 271 13.69 11.98 -15.04
C ASP A 271 12.79 11.90 -16.28
N ARG A 272 11.54 11.50 -16.09
CA ARG A 272 10.45 11.53 -17.08
C ARG A 272 9.17 12.05 -16.43
N LEU A 273 8.17 12.39 -17.25
CA LEU A 273 6.84 12.67 -16.74
C LEU A 273 6.20 11.37 -16.24
N VAL A 274 5.81 11.36 -14.97
CA VAL A 274 5.13 10.24 -14.30
C VAL A 274 3.81 10.72 -13.69
N ALA A 275 2.83 9.82 -13.55
CA ALA A 275 1.56 10.11 -12.89
C ALA A 275 1.52 9.37 -11.53
N PRO A 276 2.17 9.90 -10.48
CA PRO A 276 2.46 9.12 -9.26
C PRO A 276 1.20 8.70 -8.50
N PHE A 277 0.10 9.43 -8.68
CA PHE A 277 -1.18 9.14 -8.02
C PHE A 277 -2.10 8.25 -8.87
N ALA A 278 -1.78 8.02 -10.13
CA ALA A 278 -2.64 7.26 -11.04
C ALA A 278 -2.85 5.82 -10.56
N GLY A 279 -4.11 5.48 -10.26
CA GLY A 279 -4.48 4.15 -9.75
C GLY A 279 -4.07 3.89 -8.29
N ALA A 280 -3.64 4.91 -7.54
CA ALA A 280 -3.35 4.81 -6.10
C ALA A 280 -4.39 5.52 -5.21
N MET A 281 -5.21 6.41 -5.78
CA MET A 281 -6.11 7.32 -5.03
C MET A 281 -7.40 6.69 -4.49
N GLU A 282 -7.70 5.44 -4.85
CA GLU A 282 -8.88 4.71 -4.39
C GLU A 282 -8.51 3.67 -3.32
N SER A 283 -9.45 3.40 -2.41
CA SER A 283 -9.33 2.33 -1.42
C SER A 283 -10.70 1.70 -1.15
N SER A 284 -10.76 0.75 -0.23
CA SER A 284 -12.00 0.17 0.29
C SER A 284 -12.00 0.27 1.81
N LEU A 285 -13.16 0.56 2.40
CA LEU A 285 -13.37 0.27 3.81
C LEU A 285 -13.66 -1.23 3.93
N ARG A 286 -12.68 -1.98 4.42
CA ARG A 286 -12.74 -3.45 4.54
C ARG A 286 -13.49 -3.87 5.81
N VAL A 287 -14.02 -5.10 5.81
CA VAL A 287 -14.63 -5.70 6.99
C VAL A 287 -13.67 -5.63 8.18
N GLY A 288 -14.17 -5.20 9.34
CA GLY A 288 -13.38 -5.05 10.57
C GLY A 288 -12.71 -3.67 10.73
N TRP A 289 -12.58 -2.88 9.65
CA TRP A 289 -12.09 -1.51 9.73
C TRP A 289 -13.19 -0.57 10.24
N LYS A 290 -12.79 0.57 10.80
CA LYS A 290 -13.72 1.57 11.31
C LYS A 290 -13.99 2.66 10.26
N ASP A 291 -15.25 3.05 10.11
CA ASP A 291 -15.60 4.26 9.37
C ASP A 291 -15.18 5.53 10.12
N ARG A 292 -15.41 6.71 9.52
CA ARG A 292 -15.07 8.00 10.12
C ARG A 292 -15.78 8.25 11.46
N ALA A 293 -16.95 7.67 11.66
CA ALA A 293 -17.70 7.78 12.92
C ALA A 293 -17.23 6.77 13.99
N GLY A 294 -16.28 5.90 13.66
CA GLY A 294 -15.73 4.87 14.53
C GLY A 294 -16.49 3.54 14.52
N ASN A 295 -17.49 3.38 13.63
CA ASN A 295 -18.25 2.13 13.53
C ASN A 295 -17.48 1.10 12.70
N THR A 296 -17.43 -0.14 13.20
CA THR A 296 -16.82 -1.25 12.47
C THR A 296 -17.65 -1.65 11.26
N ALA A 297 -17.02 -1.69 10.08
CA ALA A 297 -17.62 -2.16 8.85
C ALA A 297 -17.89 -3.67 8.89
N THR A 298 -19.13 -4.05 8.56
CA THR A 298 -19.57 -5.45 8.46
C THR A 298 -19.50 -6.00 7.04
N GLU A 299 -19.31 -5.13 6.05
CA GLU A 299 -19.15 -5.45 4.64
C GLU A 299 -18.06 -4.56 4.03
N GLU A 300 -17.38 -5.05 2.99
CA GLU A 300 -16.42 -4.22 2.26
C GLU A 300 -17.16 -3.23 1.36
N ARG A 301 -16.80 -1.95 1.44
CA ARG A 301 -17.34 -0.90 0.55
C ARG A 301 -16.23 -0.07 -0.09
N PRO A 302 -16.31 0.25 -1.39
CA PRO A 302 -15.34 1.10 -2.05
C PRO A 302 -15.36 2.54 -1.52
N VAL A 303 -14.20 3.17 -1.51
CA VAL A 303 -13.93 4.56 -1.10
C VAL A 303 -13.14 5.25 -2.23
N PRO A 304 -13.83 5.89 -3.20
CA PRO A 304 -13.23 6.42 -4.43
C PRO A 304 -12.39 7.70 -4.22
N ASP A 305 -12.64 8.42 -3.12
CA ASP A 305 -11.92 9.66 -2.75
C ASP A 305 -11.04 9.41 -1.52
N ASN A 306 -10.31 8.29 -1.52
CA ASN A 306 -9.35 8.03 -0.45
C ASN A 306 -8.21 9.05 -0.45
N VAL A 307 -7.83 9.52 -1.65
CA VAL A 307 -6.97 10.68 -1.86
C VAL A 307 -7.65 11.64 -2.80
N THR A 308 -7.62 12.94 -2.49
CA THR A 308 -7.97 14.02 -3.42
C THR A 308 -6.88 15.06 -3.39
N ILE A 309 -6.49 15.57 -4.56
CA ILE A 309 -5.46 16.61 -4.67
C ILE A 309 -6.12 17.91 -5.15
N THR A 310 -5.71 19.04 -4.61
CA THR A 310 -6.17 20.36 -5.05
C THR A 310 -5.00 21.31 -5.25
N PHE A 311 -4.94 21.93 -6.42
CA PHE A 311 -4.06 23.06 -6.72
C PHE A 311 -4.86 24.35 -6.68
N LYS A 312 -4.47 25.30 -5.83
CA LYS A 312 -5.18 26.59 -5.66
C LYS A 312 -4.42 27.78 -6.26
N GLY A 313 -3.17 27.56 -6.70
CA GLY A 313 -2.29 28.64 -7.17
C GLY A 313 -1.60 29.39 -6.04
N ASP A 314 -1.62 28.85 -4.83
CA ASP A 314 -0.99 29.40 -3.63
C ASP A 314 0.44 28.88 -3.40
N GLY A 315 1.00 28.13 -4.36
CA GLY A 315 2.34 27.53 -4.26
C GLY A 315 2.36 26.14 -3.61
N PHE A 316 1.20 25.53 -3.37
CA PHE A 316 1.08 24.23 -2.71
C PHE A 316 0.23 23.24 -3.50
N LEU A 317 0.60 21.96 -3.37
CA LEU A 317 -0.29 20.83 -3.59
C LEU A 317 -1.02 20.58 -2.26
N THR A 318 -2.34 20.73 -2.24
CA THR A 318 -3.16 20.35 -1.07
C THR A 318 -3.63 18.91 -1.26
N LEU A 319 -3.21 17.99 -0.40
CA LEU A 319 -3.60 16.58 -0.41
C LEU A 319 -4.60 16.34 0.72
N HIS A 320 -5.81 15.94 0.38
CA HIS A 320 -6.79 15.38 1.31
C HIS A 320 -6.65 13.86 1.32
N SER A 321 -6.63 13.26 2.51
CA SER A 321 -6.50 11.82 2.68
C SER A 321 -7.51 11.29 3.69
N LYS A 322 -8.11 10.14 3.36
CA LYS A 322 -8.87 9.30 4.30
C LYS A 322 -8.00 8.26 5.00
N ASN A 323 -6.71 8.21 4.68
CA ASN A 323 -5.70 7.33 5.28
C ASN A 323 -6.11 5.83 5.33
N LEU A 324 -6.86 5.37 4.31
CA LEU A 324 -7.18 3.95 4.17
C LEU A 324 -6.17 3.26 3.25
N PRO A 325 -5.45 2.22 3.70
CA PRO A 325 -4.52 1.48 2.85
C PRO A 325 -5.23 0.87 1.65
N ASN A 326 -4.76 1.19 0.44
CA ASN A 326 -5.24 0.57 -0.80
C ASN A 326 -4.59 -0.81 -1.05
N HIS A 327 -3.68 -1.22 -0.18
CA HIS A 327 -3.14 -2.57 -0.14
C HIS A 327 -3.78 -3.38 0.98
N PRO A 328 -3.62 -4.70 0.91
CA PRO A 328 -3.98 -5.57 2.02
C PRO A 328 -3.05 -5.36 3.22
N THR A 329 -3.58 -5.50 4.43
CA THR A 329 -2.84 -5.34 5.70
C THR A 329 -2.89 -6.65 6.51
N ALA A 330 -2.25 -6.67 7.70
CA ALA A 330 -2.71 -7.60 8.74
C ALA A 330 -4.14 -7.22 9.20
N GLN A 331 -4.86 -8.14 9.85
CA GLN A 331 -6.13 -7.76 10.46
C GLN A 331 -5.87 -7.11 11.83
N PHE A 332 -6.37 -5.88 11.96
CA PHE A 332 -6.31 -5.09 13.18
C PHE A 332 -7.71 -4.94 13.78
N PRO A 333 -7.88 -5.03 15.11
CA PRO A 333 -6.84 -5.18 16.11
C PRO A 333 -6.31 -6.62 16.23
N GLU A 334 -5.02 -6.75 16.56
CA GLU A 334 -4.34 -8.01 16.80
C GLU A 334 -4.56 -8.46 18.25
N ILE A 335 -5.74 -9.03 18.52
CA ILE A 335 -6.17 -9.41 19.88
C ILE A 335 -5.90 -10.88 20.24
N SER A 336 -5.25 -11.67 19.38
CA SER A 336 -4.99 -13.10 19.66
C SER A 336 -3.74 -13.31 20.52
N GLY A 337 -3.94 -13.86 21.73
CA GLY A 337 -2.91 -14.57 22.53
C GLY A 337 -1.83 -13.71 23.21
N ASN A 338 -1.90 -13.58 24.55
CA ASN A 338 -0.91 -12.92 25.42
C ASN A 338 -0.44 -11.51 24.98
N TRP A 339 -1.33 -10.51 24.98
CA TRP A 339 -1.04 -9.07 25.18
C TRP A 339 0.09 -8.42 24.35
N ARG A 340 0.52 -9.04 23.25
CA ARG A 340 1.70 -8.63 22.45
C ARG A 340 1.38 -8.09 21.05
N GLY A 341 0.10 -8.04 20.65
CA GLY A 341 -0.33 -7.49 19.36
C GLY A 341 -0.81 -6.04 19.45
N ASN A 342 -1.00 -5.40 18.28
CA ASN A 342 -1.53 -4.05 18.20
C ASN A 342 -3.05 -4.00 18.53
N PRO A 343 -3.48 -3.31 19.61
CA PRO A 343 -4.88 -3.26 20.02
C PRO A 343 -5.74 -2.25 19.24
N SER A 344 -5.13 -1.44 18.38
CA SER A 344 -5.82 -0.43 17.57
C SER A 344 -6.42 -1.01 16.31
N SER A 345 -7.41 -0.32 15.73
CA SER A 345 -8.02 -0.68 14.45
C SER A 345 -7.54 0.25 13.34
N ILE A 346 -7.71 -0.14 12.08
CA ILE A 346 -7.60 0.82 10.96
C ILE A 346 -8.91 1.59 10.90
N GLN A 347 -8.85 2.92 10.84
CA GLN A 347 -10.01 3.81 10.77
C GLN A 347 -9.87 4.84 9.65
N GLU A 348 -10.99 5.12 8.98
CA GLU A 348 -11.11 6.23 8.01
C GLU A 348 -10.85 7.57 8.71
N GLN A 349 -9.83 8.30 8.24
CA GLN A 349 -9.41 9.60 8.75
C GLN A 349 -9.97 10.75 7.89
N ASP A 350 -9.65 11.99 8.27
CA ASP A 350 -10.01 13.20 7.55
C ASP A 350 -8.86 14.21 7.63
N GLU A 351 -7.82 13.94 6.84
CA GLU A 351 -6.54 14.62 6.92
C GLU A 351 -6.32 15.53 5.73
N THR A 352 -5.66 16.66 5.95
CA THR A 352 -5.28 17.58 4.87
C THR A 352 -3.84 18.04 5.07
N PHE A 353 -3.02 17.80 4.07
CA PHE A 353 -1.62 18.17 4.04
C PHE A 353 -1.36 19.19 2.92
N ARG A 354 -0.44 20.12 3.16
CA ARG A 354 0.01 21.09 2.16
C ARG A 354 1.48 20.80 1.83
N LEU A 355 1.77 20.48 0.58
CA LEU A 355 3.12 20.17 0.12
C LEU A 355 3.64 21.34 -0.73
N PRO A 356 4.77 21.97 -0.37
CA PRO A 356 5.38 23.01 -1.20
C PRO A 356 5.65 22.50 -2.62
N LEU A 357 5.22 23.25 -3.66
CA LEU A 357 5.48 22.87 -5.05
C LEU A 357 6.95 23.08 -5.46
N ASP A 358 7.64 24.01 -4.80
CA ASP A 358 9.05 24.35 -5.04
C ASP A 358 9.86 24.21 -3.73
N PRO A 359 10.14 22.97 -3.29
CA PRO A 359 10.87 22.71 -2.06
C PRO A 359 12.30 23.25 -2.15
N LYS A 360 12.76 23.93 -1.09
CA LYS A 360 14.12 24.49 -1.01
C LYS A 360 14.87 23.84 0.14
N PRO A 361 16.12 23.36 -0.08
CA PRO A 361 16.99 22.89 0.99
C PRO A 361 17.04 23.90 2.13
N ASP A 362 16.96 23.42 3.36
CA ASP A 362 17.06 24.24 4.55
C ASP A 362 18.52 24.23 5.05
N PRO A 363 19.23 25.37 5.04
CA PRO A 363 20.57 25.46 5.62
C PRO A 363 20.61 25.13 7.12
N GLN A 364 19.45 25.10 7.79
CA GLN A 364 19.28 24.75 9.20
C GLN A 364 18.71 23.34 9.40
N ALA A 365 18.61 22.54 8.33
CA ALA A 365 18.17 21.16 8.39
C ALA A 365 19.00 20.35 9.39
N LYS A 366 18.34 19.48 10.15
CA LYS A 366 18.99 18.61 11.15
C LYS A 366 18.62 17.17 10.84
N ALA A 367 19.62 16.34 10.60
CA ALA A 367 19.45 14.90 10.56
C ALA A 367 19.32 14.37 11.99
N MET A 368 18.56 13.30 12.16
CA MET A 368 18.35 12.65 13.45
C MET A 368 19.65 12.12 14.02
N THR A 369 19.75 12.18 15.34
CA THR A 369 20.83 11.53 16.09
C THR A 369 20.43 10.08 16.41
N ALA A 370 21.39 9.25 16.83
CA ALA A 370 21.13 7.83 17.15
C ALA A 370 20.00 7.60 18.17
N ASN A 371 19.71 8.58 19.03
CA ASN A 371 18.62 8.53 20.03
C ASN A 371 17.52 9.59 19.76
N ASP A 372 17.55 10.24 18.59
CA ASP A 372 16.70 11.37 18.20
C ASP A 372 16.52 12.46 19.28
N GLY A 373 17.59 12.73 20.05
CA GLY A 373 17.58 13.75 21.10
C GLY A 373 17.45 15.18 20.56
N ASN A 374 17.59 15.36 19.25
CA ASN A 374 17.39 16.61 18.54
C ASN A 374 16.00 16.73 17.91
N MET A 375 15.15 15.69 18.00
CA MET A 375 13.79 15.64 17.45
C MET A 375 13.75 16.12 16.00
N ALA A 376 14.57 15.50 15.15
CA ALA A 376 14.71 15.89 13.74
C ALA A 376 13.39 15.73 12.96
N LEU A 377 12.53 14.81 13.40
CA LEU A 377 11.19 14.58 12.90
C LEU A 377 10.18 14.55 14.06
N PRO A 378 8.91 14.93 13.85
CA PRO A 378 7.86 14.74 14.86
C PRO A 378 7.57 13.26 15.10
N MET A 379 7.00 12.92 16.26
CA MET A 379 6.48 11.57 16.58
C MET A 379 5.18 11.19 15.85
N GLY A 380 4.66 12.10 15.02
CA GLY A 380 3.48 11.88 14.19
C GLY A 380 3.83 11.80 12.71
N PRO A 381 2.88 12.09 11.82
CA PRO A 381 3.12 12.13 10.38
C PRO A 381 4.32 13.02 10.00
N THR A 382 5.12 12.52 9.07
CA THR A 382 6.31 13.17 8.49
C THR A 382 6.21 13.37 6.98
N GLY A 383 5.25 12.70 6.36
CA GLY A 383 5.00 12.70 4.93
C GLY A 383 3.76 11.89 4.63
N VAL A 384 3.41 11.79 3.36
CA VAL A 384 2.24 11.05 2.88
C VAL A 384 2.57 10.27 1.61
N ALA A 385 2.18 9.00 1.59
CA ALA A 385 2.31 8.13 0.44
C ALA A 385 1.29 8.50 -0.65
N VAL A 386 1.55 8.10 -1.89
CA VAL A 386 0.63 8.34 -3.03
C VAL A 386 -0.74 7.69 -2.86
N ASN A 387 -0.85 6.67 -2.00
CA ASN A 387 -2.12 6.04 -1.62
C ASN A 387 -2.83 6.70 -0.42
N GLY A 388 -2.30 7.82 0.07
CA GLY A 388 -2.87 8.59 1.16
C GLY A 388 -2.44 8.17 2.57
N VAL A 389 -1.75 7.03 2.72
CA VAL A 389 -1.28 6.61 4.04
C VAL A 389 -0.07 7.44 4.47
N VAL A 390 -0.05 7.87 5.72
CA VAL A 390 1.03 8.72 6.25
C VAL A 390 2.32 7.95 6.56
N PHE A 391 3.46 8.63 6.39
CA PHE A 391 4.77 8.17 6.85
C PHE A 391 5.07 8.67 8.25
N PHE A 392 5.58 7.83 9.13
CA PHE A 392 6.05 8.19 10.47
C PHE A 392 7.58 8.13 10.54
N ASN A 393 8.14 8.73 11.59
CA ASN A 393 9.57 8.65 11.89
C ASN A 393 9.96 7.19 12.28
N PRO A 394 11.25 6.83 12.40
CA PRO A 394 11.64 5.44 12.66
C PRO A 394 11.48 4.98 14.13
N PHE A 395 10.95 5.83 15.01
CA PHE A 395 10.85 5.58 16.46
C PHE A 395 9.42 5.28 16.91
N ASP A 396 9.29 4.42 17.92
CA ASP A 396 8.05 4.18 18.63
C ASP A 396 7.85 5.18 19.79
N ALA A 397 6.71 5.10 20.48
CA ALA A 397 6.42 5.96 21.63
C ALA A 397 7.43 5.82 22.79
N GLY A 398 8.24 4.76 22.80
CA GLY A 398 9.34 4.54 23.75
C GLY A 398 10.69 5.12 23.28
N MET A 399 10.73 5.82 22.14
CA MET A 399 11.97 6.29 21.49
C MET A 399 12.92 5.15 21.14
N THR A 400 12.37 3.98 20.82
CA THR A 400 13.10 2.83 20.30
C THR A 400 12.74 2.57 18.85
N ASP A 401 13.57 1.83 18.13
CA ASP A 401 13.30 1.49 16.73
C ASP A 401 11.94 0.78 16.59
N ALA A 402 11.03 1.39 15.82
CA ALA A 402 9.65 0.92 15.68
C ALA A 402 9.52 -0.40 14.91
N THR A 403 10.59 -0.93 14.28
CA THR A 403 10.60 -2.09 13.38
C THR A 403 10.01 -3.39 13.93
N SER A 404 9.81 -3.52 15.24
CA SER A 404 9.36 -4.75 15.90
C SER A 404 7.84 -4.96 15.97
N PHE A 405 7.00 -3.95 15.71
CA PHE A 405 5.54 -4.01 15.87
C PHE A 405 4.78 -3.55 14.61
N MET A 406 4.98 -4.23 13.49
CA MET A 406 4.32 -3.91 12.22
C MET A 406 3.72 -5.15 11.58
N ASP A 407 2.73 -4.93 10.71
CA ASP A 407 2.36 -5.95 9.76
C ASP A 407 3.47 -6.19 8.72
N ARG A 408 3.29 -7.21 7.90
CA ARG A 408 4.22 -7.56 6.83
C ARG A 408 4.31 -6.51 5.72
N CYS A 409 3.37 -5.56 5.68
CA CYS A 409 3.43 -4.39 4.83
C CYS A 409 4.22 -3.24 5.44
N CYS A 410 4.81 -3.46 6.61
CA CYS A 410 5.59 -2.50 7.35
C CYS A 410 4.79 -1.29 7.84
N GLY A 411 3.48 -1.49 8.07
CA GLY A 411 2.62 -0.48 8.67
C GLY A 411 1.79 -1.04 9.82
N HIS A 412 1.20 -0.14 10.61
CA HIS A 412 0.25 -0.48 11.67
C HIS A 412 -0.57 0.75 12.08
N PRO A 413 -1.73 0.58 12.74
CA PRO A 413 -2.47 1.69 13.32
C PRO A 413 -1.87 2.16 14.66
N ASN A 414 -1.95 3.46 14.94
CA ASN A 414 -1.65 4.03 16.27
C ASN A 414 -2.89 4.05 17.17
N GLN A 415 -2.79 4.65 18.37
CA GLN A 415 -3.88 4.76 19.34
C GLN A 415 -5.09 5.56 18.82
N ASP A 416 -4.87 6.43 17.84
CA ASP A 416 -5.91 7.21 17.14
C ASP A 416 -6.50 6.46 15.94
N ASN A 417 -6.17 5.17 15.78
CA ASN A 417 -6.57 4.30 14.67
C ASN A 417 -6.08 4.78 13.28
N GLN A 418 -5.02 5.61 13.25
CA GLN A 418 -4.36 6.05 12.03
C GLN A 418 -3.33 5.01 11.61
N TYR A 419 -3.56 4.32 10.49
CA TYR A 419 -2.58 3.43 9.88
C TYR A 419 -1.42 4.23 9.26
N HIS A 420 -0.19 3.81 9.47
CA HIS A 420 1.00 4.54 9.03
C HIS A 420 2.18 3.60 8.76
N TYR A 421 3.19 4.09 8.04
CA TYR A 421 4.42 3.34 7.78
C TYR A 421 5.63 3.96 8.46
N HIS A 422 6.48 3.13 9.07
CA HIS A 422 7.75 3.55 9.68
C HIS A 422 8.97 3.25 8.80
N LYS A 423 8.82 2.32 7.85
CA LYS A 423 9.86 1.90 6.91
C LYS A 423 9.25 1.74 5.53
N TYR A 424 10.08 1.42 4.55
CA TYR A 424 9.60 1.15 3.20
C TYR A 424 8.45 0.12 3.24
N PRO A 425 7.24 0.51 2.84
CA PRO A 425 6.13 -0.39 2.90
C PRO A 425 6.19 -1.24 1.66
N ILE A 426 6.65 -2.48 1.83
CA ILE A 426 6.80 -3.40 0.71
C ILE A 426 5.47 -3.59 -0.06
N CYS A 427 4.33 -3.42 0.62
CA CYS A 427 3.00 -3.45 0.02
C CYS A 427 2.56 -2.13 -0.63
N VAL A 428 3.23 -1.00 -0.34
CA VAL A 428 2.96 0.30 -1.01
C VAL A 428 3.52 0.38 -2.41
N ASN A 429 4.22 -0.66 -2.85
CA ASN A 429 4.27 -1.00 -4.26
C ASN A 429 2.95 -1.62 -4.76
N THR A 430 1.81 -0.95 -4.52
CA THR A 430 0.53 -1.40 -5.08
C THR A 430 0.46 -1.13 -6.58
N ALA A 431 0.02 -2.14 -7.32
CA ALA A 431 0.03 -2.28 -8.79
C ALA A 431 1.41 -2.09 -9.48
N PHE A 432 2.39 -1.48 -8.80
CA PHE A 432 3.69 -1.09 -9.33
C PHE A 432 4.81 -1.63 -8.45
N VAL A 433 4.83 -2.95 -8.32
CA VAL A 433 5.99 -3.70 -7.83
C VAL A 433 7.28 -3.09 -8.39
N ASP A 434 8.08 -2.48 -7.52
CA ASP A 434 9.42 -2.04 -7.88
C ASP A 434 10.31 -3.28 -7.96
N LYS A 435 10.56 -3.71 -9.18
CA LYS A 435 11.38 -4.89 -9.48
C LYS A 435 12.87 -4.59 -9.43
N GLY A 436 13.25 -3.35 -9.18
CA GLY A 436 14.61 -2.89 -9.33
C GLY A 436 15.08 -3.01 -10.78
N ASP A 437 14.19 -2.78 -11.76
CA ASP A 437 14.55 -2.78 -13.19
C ASP A 437 15.15 -1.43 -13.62
N GLY A 438 15.14 -0.43 -12.74
CA GLY A 438 15.62 0.93 -12.97
C GLY A 438 15.54 1.77 -11.71
N HIS A 439 15.60 3.09 -11.87
CA HIS A 439 15.32 4.01 -10.76
C HIS A 439 13.88 3.83 -10.28
N SER A 440 13.69 3.81 -8.97
CA SER A 440 12.39 3.68 -8.34
C SER A 440 11.43 4.79 -8.76
N GLU A 441 10.14 4.49 -8.67
CA GLU A 441 9.07 5.48 -8.81
C GLU A 441 8.88 6.28 -7.51
N VAL A 442 8.18 7.41 -7.60
CA VAL A 442 7.79 8.21 -6.43
C VAL A 442 6.72 7.43 -5.64
N ILE A 443 6.99 7.16 -4.37
CA ILE A 443 6.06 6.46 -3.46
C ILE A 443 5.27 7.43 -2.58
N GLY A 444 5.71 8.69 -2.49
CA GLY A 444 5.07 9.72 -1.68
C GLY A 444 5.90 10.98 -1.60
N PHE A 445 5.54 11.86 -0.67
CA PHE A 445 6.18 13.15 -0.46
C PHE A 445 6.33 13.44 1.03
N ALA A 446 7.50 13.96 1.42
CA ALA A 446 7.74 14.45 2.77
C ALA A 446 7.06 15.82 2.95
N PHE A 447 6.79 16.23 4.20
CA PHE A 447 6.14 17.51 4.49
C PHE A 447 6.99 18.76 4.19
N ASP A 448 8.25 18.59 3.79
CA ASP A 448 9.08 19.64 3.21
C ASP A 448 8.91 19.80 1.68
N GLY A 449 8.08 18.94 1.06
CA GLY A 449 7.72 18.97 -0.35
C GLY A 449 8.62 18.14 -1.28
N LEU A 450 9.71 17.57 -0.77
CA LEU A 450 10.57 16.71 -1.60
C LEU A 450 9.90 15.34 -1.84
N PRO A 451 10.06 14.76 -3.04
CA PRO A 451 9.57 13.42 -3.32
C PRO A 451 10.37 12.36 -2.54
N VAL A 452 9.66 11.30 -2.14
CA VAL A 452 10.23 10.09 -1.56
C VAL A 452 10.12 8.98 -2.60
N TYR A 453 11.25 8.42 -3.00
CA TYR A 453 11.36 7.34 -3.97
C TYR A 453 11.53 5.98 -3.28
N GLY A 454 11.21 4.90 -4.01
CA GLY A 454 11.54 3.52 -3.63
C GLY A 454 13.05 3.26 -3.48
N PRO A 455 13.48 2.01 -3.25
CA PRO A 455 14.85 1.74 -2.78
C PRO A 455 15.94 1.75 -3.87
N TYR A 456 15.58 1.76 -5.15
CA TYR A 456 16.49 1.56 -6.27
C TYR A 456 16.86 2.87 -6.97
N GLU A 457 18.17 3.05 -7.21
CA GLU A 457 18.70 4.11 -8.08
C GLU A 457 18.71 3.66 -9.55
N ALA A 458 19.02 2.39 -9.77
CA ALA A 458 19.17 1.80 -11.08
C ALA A 458 18.88 0.30 -11.03
N ALA A 459 18.94 -0.37 -12.19
CA ALA A 459 18.66 -1.78 -12.30
C ALA A 459 19.52 -2.62 -11.32
N GLY A 460 18.89 -3.20 -10.30
CA GLY A 460 19.53 -4.01 -9.26
C GLY A 460 20.43 -3.24 -8.27
N VAL A 461 20.45 -1.91 -8.32
CA VAL A 461 21.31 -1.06 -7.48
C VAL A 461 20.44 -0.24 -6.53
N MET A 462 20.56 -0.51 -5.23
CA MET A 462 19.86 0.28 -4.22
C MET A 462 20.57 1.60 -3.95
N ALA A 463 19.79 2.67 -3.75
CA ALA A 463 20.32 4.00 -3.46
C ALA A 463 21.16 4.03 -2.17
N LYS A 464 20.81 3.20 -1.17
CA LYS A 464 21.56 3.08 0.09
C LYS A 464 22.99 2.54 -0.05
N ASP A 465 23.29 1.89 -1.18
CA ASP A 465 24.54 1.18 -1.47
C ASP A 465 25.42 1.91 -2.51
N LEU A 466 24.99 3.09 -2.98
CA LEU A 466 25.76 3.90 -3.93
C LEU A 466 27.03 4.48 -3.28
N SER A 467 28.17 4.34 -3.97
CA SER A 467 29.42 5.00 -3.61
C SER A 467 29.57 6.38 -4.25
N ASP A 468 29.09 6.54 -5.48
CA ASP A 468 29.42 7.70 -6.31
C ASP A 468 28.49 8.90 -6.08
N ASN A 469 27.26 8.63 -5.64
CA ASN A 469 26.29 9.63 -5.20
C ASN A 469 25.55 9.13 -3.94
N PRO A 470 26.25 8.99 -2.80
CA PRO A 470 25.70 8.38 -1.60
C PRO A 470 24.56 9.23 -1.03
N LEU A 471 23.57 8.56 -0.44
CA LEU A 471 22.58 9.24 0.39
C LEU A 471 23.27 9.91 1.59
N ASN A 472 22.85 11.14 1.90
CA ASN A 472 23.27 11.85 3.11
C ASN A 472 22.52 11.32 4.35
N ASP A 473 22.82 11.89 5.52
CA ASP A 473 22.22 11.48 6.80
C ASP A 473 20.68 11.65 6.87
N PHE A 474 20.07 12.34 5.91
CA PHE A 474 18.62 12.51 5.79
C PHE A 474 17.95 11.41 4.95
N ASN A 475 18.71 10.47 4.38
CA ASN A 475 18.33 9.62 3.24
C ASN A 475 18.08 10.38 1.93
N ALA A 476 18.71 11.55 1.73
CA ALA A 476 18.55 12.35 0.53
C ALA A 476 19.85 12.47 -0.29
N HIS A 477 19.72 12.64 -1.59
CA HIS A 477 20.80 13.10 -2.46
C HIS A 477 20.23 13.95 -3.61
N TYR A 478 21.12 14.41 -4.49
CA TYR A 478 20.79 15.24 -5.64
C TYR A 478 21.23 14.55 -6.93
N ASP A 479 20.39 14.61 -7.95
CA ASP A 479 20.78 14.37 -9.34
C ASP A 479 20.19 15.48 -10.24
N GLU A 480 20.77 15.70 -11.43
CA GLU A 480 20.33 16.79 -12.33
C GLU A 480 18.92 16.58 -12.89
N ALA A 481 18.51 15.33 -13.09
CA ALA A 481 17.22 14.98 -13.66
C ALA A 481 16.09 15.10 -12.64
N ARG A 482 16.34 14.86 -11.34
CA ARG A 482 15.33 14.83 -10.27
C ARG A 482 15.46 15.96 -9.25
N GLY A 483 16.59 16.62 -9.18
CA GLY A 483 16.88 17.54 -8.08
C GLY A 483 17.09 16.79 -6.76
N TRP A 484 16.87 17.49 -5.64
CA TRP A 484 16.91 16.85 -4.32
C TRP A 484 15.72 15.93 -4.13
N HIS A 485 15.97 14.73 -3.62
CA HIS A 485 14.94 13.74 -3.33
C HIS A 485 15.41 12.75 -2.28
N TYR A 486 14.45 12.08 -1.64
CA TYR A 486 14.72 11.01 -0.69
C TYR A 486 14.63 9.65 -1.35
N HIS A 487 15.41 8.69 -0.85
CA HIS A 487 15.21 7.27 -1.09
C HIS A 487 14.90 6.55 0.22
N VAL A 488 13.92 5.66 0.19
CA VAL A 488 13.75 4.70 1.26
C VAL A 488 14.93 3.72 1.30
N THR A 489 15.28 3.26 2.50
CA THR A 489 16.48 2.45 2.76
C THR A 489 16.10 1.15 3.50
N PRO A 490 15.58 0.13 2.78
CA PRO A 490 15.20 -1.14 3.39
C PRO A 490 16.35 -1.78 4.17
N GLY A 491 16.09 -2.25 5.39
CA GLY A 491 17.09 -2.87 6.25
C GLY A 491 18.19 -1.95 6.77
N LYS A 492 18.09 -0.63 6.55
CA LYS A 492 19.06 0.37 7.02
C LYS A 492 18.33 1.56 7.65
N PHE A 493 18.56 1.79 8.93
CA PHE A 493 18.11 3.01 9.60
C PHE A 493 18.65 4.25 8.85
N PRO A 494 17.85 5.32 8.61
CA PRO A 494 16.54 5.63 9.20
C PRO A 494 15.31 5.22 8.37
N TYR A 495 15.46 4.27 7.43
CA TYR A 495 14.40 3.64 6.64
C TYR A 495 13.62 4.51 5.65
N LEU A 496 12.97 5.58 6.10
CA LEU A 496 12.23 6.52 5.25
C LEU A 496 12.98 7.85 5.18
N LEU A 497 13.00 8.59 6.29
CA LEU A 497 13.57 9.93 6.39
C LEU A 497 14.47 10.02 7.61
N GLY A 498 15.67 10.56 7.43
CA GLY A 498 16.57 10.92 8.54
C GLY A 498 16.27 12.30 9.15
N GLY A 499 15.34 13.05 8.58
CA GLY A 499 15.05 14.44 8.94
C GLY A 499 14.44 15.15 7.73
N TYR A 500 13.98 16.37 7.92
CA TYR A 500 13.62 17.23 6.79
C TYR A 500 14.87 17.95 6.27
N PHE A 501 15.21 17.69 5.01
CA PHE A 501 16.29 18.32 4.27
C PHE A 501 15.86 19.67 3.68
N ALA A 502 14.58 19.83 3.30
CA ALA A 502 14.01 21.09 2.83
C ALA A 502 13.16 21.79 3.90
N LYS A 503 12.73 23.01 3.60
CA LYS A 503 11.85 23.80 4.49
C LYS A 503 10.48 23.15 4.65
N VAL A 504 10.19 22.74 5.88
CA VAL A 504 8.92 22.10 6.27
C VAL A 504 7.73 23.05 6.15
N GLU A 505 6.61 22.57 5.60
CA GLU A 505 5.32 23.23 5.75
C GLU A 505 4.77 23.01 7.17
N LYS A 506 4.85 24.08 7.96
CA LYS A 506 4.52 24.04 9.40
C LYS A 506 3.08 23.64 9.67
N SER A 507 2.13 23.92 8.77
CA SER A 507 0.72 23.52 8.97
C SER A 507 0.54 22.00 9.10
N ASN A 508 1.46 21.22 8.53
CA ASN A 508 1.39 19.75 8.57
C ASN A 508 1.87 19.17 9.92
N VAL A 509 2.73 19.89 10.64
CA VAL A 509 3.39 19.40 11.87
C VAL A 509 2.88 20.08 13.15
N MET A 510 2.14 21.19 13.03
CA MET A 510 1.60 21.95 14.16
C MET A 510 0.24 21.43 14.68
N SER A 511 -0.31 20.37 14.08
CA SER A 511 -1.68 19.90 14.35
C SER A 511 -1.78 18.65 15.24
N GLY A 512 -0.69 18.21 15.89
CA GLY A 512 -0.75 17.16 16.91
C GLY A 512 -1.37 17.70 18.22
N PRO A 513 -2.13 16.88 18.98
CA PRO A 513 -2.65 17.32 20.28
C PRO A 513 -1.47 17.70 21.21
N PRO A 514 -1.64 18.72 22.08
CA PRO A 514 -0.57 19.11 22.99
C PRO A 514 -0.25 17.92 23.90
N GLY A 515 1.01 17.48 23.87
CA GLY A 515 1.54 16.54 24.85
C GLY A 515 1.17 16.98 26.27
N GLY A 516 0.78 16.00 27.08
CA GLY A 516 0.25 16.19 28.43
C GLY A 516 1.17 17.07 29.30
N GLY A 517 0.69 18.28 29.59
CA GLY A 517 1.19 19.13 30.65
C GLY A 517 0.06 19.42 31.64
N GLY A 518 0.13 18.83 32.82
CA GLY A 518 -0.81 19.10 33.90
C GLY A 518 -0.82 20.59 34.26
N GLY A 519 -2.03 21.17 34.33
CA GLY A 519 -2.22 22.55 34.72
C GLY A 519 -3.70 22.85 34.91
N GLN A 520 -4.12 22.90 36.18
CA GLN A 520 -5.47 23.28 36.60
C GLN A 520 -5.84 24.67 36.04
N GLY A 521 -7.06 24.79 35.50
CA GLY A 521 -7.61 26.08 35.07
C GLY A 521 -9.09 25.98 34.80
N ARG A 522 -9.91 26.02 35.85
CA ARG A 522 -11.36 26.12 35.76
C ARG A 522 -11.74 27.45 35.11
N GLY A 523 -12.50 27.40 34.01
CA GLY A 523 -13.28 28.51 33.47
C GLY A 523 -14.60 27.96 32.95
N ARG A 524 -15.60 27.87 33.83
CA ARG A 524 -16.99 27.47 33.51
C ARG A 524 -17.87 28.69 33.72
N GLU A 525 -18.83 28.91 32.82
CA GLU A 525 -20.24 29.27 33.09
C GLU A 525 -21.00 29.58 31.77
N PRO A 526 -22.35 29.56 31.72
CA PRO A 526 -23.26 28.52 32.21
C PRO A 526 -24.38 28.19 31.18
N GLY A 527 -25.00 27.01 31.28
CA GLY A 527 -26.20 26.67 30.52
C GLY A 527 -26.84 25.36 30.97
N ALA A 528 -28.11 25.41 31.34
CA ALA A 528 -28.85 24.45 32.15
C ALA A 528 -29.28 23.15 31.43
N GLY A 529 -29.54 22.10 32.23
CA GLY A 529 -30.30 20.93 31.80
C GLY A 529 -29.99 19.68 32.64
N GLY A 530 -30.81 19.42 33.65
CA GLY A 530 -30.61 18.36 34.64
C GLY A 530 -30.95 16.94 34.15
N GLY A 531 -30.41 15.96 34.88
CA GLY A 531 -30.70 14.54 34.73
C GLY A 531 -29.58 13.71 35.37
N GLY A 532 -29.68 13.42 36.67
CA GLY A 532 -28.66 12.66 37.41
C GLY A 532 -28.63 11.17 37.06
N PRO A 533 -27.49 10.48 37.24
CA PRO A 533 -27.40 9.02 37.15
C PRO A 533 -27.71 8.36 38.51
N PRO A 534 -28.25 7.13 38.54
CA PRO A 534 -28.45 6.42 39.79
C PRO A 534 -27.13 5.88 40.35
N SER A 535 -26.99 6.06 41.66
CA SER A 535 -25.97 5.50 42.53
C SER A 535 -26.17 3.99 42.71
N PHE A 536 -25.09 3.21 42.64
CA PHE A 536 -24.97 1.97 43.40
C PHE A 536 -23.71 2.05 44.26
N GLY A 537 -23.93 1.97 45.57
CA GLY A 537 -22.91 1.97 46.61
C GLY A 537 -22.20 0.63 46.78
N PRO A 538 -21.28 0.55 47.77
CA PRO A 538 -20.15 -0.37 47.76
C PRO A 538 -20.36 -1.61 48.64
N GLY A 539 -19.66 -2.70 48.30
CA GLY A 539 -19.45 -3.89 49.13
C GLY A 539 -18.85 -5.00 48.27
N GLY A 540 -17.85 -5.78 48.67
CA GLY A 540 -17.08 -5.85 49.90
C GLY A 540 -15.78 -6.61 49.61
N MET A 541 -14.84 -6.50 50.55
CA MET A 541 -13.46 -6.99 50.50
C MET A 541 -13.35 -8.52 50.67
N GLY A 542 -12.35 -9.12 50.02
CA GLY A 542 -11.80 -10.46 50.28
C GLY A 542 -10.41 -10.61 49.65
N PRO A 543 -9.46 -11.34 50.26
CA PRO A 543 -8.09 -10.86 50.49
C PRO A 543 -7.09 -11.18 49.37
N GLY A 544 -6.13 -10.27 49.17
CA GLY A 544 -4.98 -10.47 48.29
C GLY A 544 -3.88 -11.33 48.92
N PRO A 545 -2.97 -11.90 48.11
CA PRO A 545 -1.70 -12.42 48.60
C PRO A 545 -0.66 -11.28 48.69
N GLY A 546 0.10 -11.30 49.79
CA GLY A 546 1.10 -10.31 50.17
C GLY A 546 2.39 -10.30 49.32
N PRO A 547 3.37 -9.47 49.73
CA PRO A 547 4.45 -8.99 48.88
C PRO A 547 5.58 -10.00 48.70
N GLY A 548 6.27 -9.91 47.57
CA GLY A 548 7.34 -10.81 47.15
C GLY A 548 8.65 -10.71 47.97
N PRO A 549 9.62 -11.59 47.69
CA PRO A 549 10.98 -11.42 48.18
C PRO A 549 11.79 -10.52 47.24
N GLY A 550 12.53 -9.58 47.83
CA GLY A 550 13.44 -8.66 47.13
C GLY A 550 14.66 -9.35 46.50
N PRO A 551 15.43 -8.61 45.68
CA PRO A 551 16.54 -9.18 44.91
C PRO A 551 17.78 -9.39 45.79
N GLY A 552 18.33 -10.61 45.74
CA GLY A 552 19.69 -10.92 46.21
C GLY A 552 20.75 -10.65 45.13
N PRO A 553 22.01 -10.37 45.50
CA PRO A 553 23.03 -9.85 44.58
C PRO A 553 23.85 -10.94 43.88
N ASN A 554 24.48 -10.54 42.78
CA ASN A 554 25.59 -11.19 42.07
C ASN A 554 25.28 -12.48 41.30
N GLY A 555 25.10 -12.32 39.99
CA GLY A 555 25.28 -13.37 38.98
C GLY A 555 25.98 -12.77 37.77
N GLU A 556 27.25 -13.14 37.58
CA GLU A 556 28.14 -12.70 36.50
C GLU A 556 27.56 -13.03 35.11
N ARG A 557 27.71 -12.10 34.15
CA ARG A 557 27.37 -12.36 32.74
C ARG A 557 28.40 -13.33 32.15
N PRO A 558 27.99 -14.34 31.37
CA PRO A 558 28.93 -15.15 30.61
C PRO A 558 29.57 -14.33 29.47
N PRO A 559 30.85 -14.58 29.12
CA PRO A 559 31.54 -13.87 28.04
C PRO A 559 30.99 -14.24 26.65
N PRO A 560 31.12 -13.34 25.66
CA PRO A 560 30.65 -13.58 24.30
C PRO A 560 31.49 -14.66 23.59
N PRO A 561 30.89 -15.42 22.64
CA PRO A 561 31.62 -16.40 21.84
C PRO A 561 32.58 -15.72 20.85
N PRO A 562 33.68 -16.42 20.46
CA PRO A 562 34.69 -15.86 19.55
C PRO A 562 34.17 -15.74 18.10
N PRO A 563 34.76 -14.83 17.32
CA PRO A 563 34.24 -14.40 16.02
C PRO A 563 34.43 -15.44 14.91
N TRP A 564 33.41 -15.55 14.06
CA TRP A 564 33.52 -15.94 12.65
C TRP A 564 32.72 -14.96 11.81
#